data_AF-A0A401Y852-F1
#
_entry.id   AF-A0A401Y852-F1
#
_cell.length_a   1.000
_cell.length_b   1.000
_cell.length_c   1.000
_cell.angle_alpha   90.00
_cell.angle_beta   90.00
_cell.angle_gamma   90.00
#
_symmetry.space_group_name_H-M   'P 1'
#
loop_
_entity.id
_entity.type
_entity.pdbx_description
1 polymer ?
#
loop_
_entity_poly.entity_id
_entity_poly.type
_entity_poly.pdbx_seq_one_letter_code
_entity_poly.pdbx_strand_id
1 'polypeptide(L)'
;MLVAVAGGLLAGVMTVVGMAILIYRRRTTGPVFSATTPMDKVMYAFLAAVIVLGMWNTVAGSILTVGGDYNYREGVSVWYRSFLAFNPDASLMADAPLGFQLHALVAFGLFALWPFTRLVHVFSAPLGYLTRPYIVYRSRDVQLGSHRPRRGWDRVG
;
A
#
# COMPACT_ATOMS: atom_id res chain seq x y z
N MET A 1 1.66 -8.56 23.54
CA MET A 1 1.72 -7.09 23.35
C MET A 1 3.13 -6.65 22.92
N LEU A 2 4.19 -7.08 23.62
CA LEU A 2 5.59 -6.78 23.32
C LEU A 2 6.03 -7.07 21.86
N VAL A 3 5.74 -8.25 21.31
CA VAL A 3 6.17 -8.60 19.93
C VAL A 3 5.56 -7.67 18.87
N ALA A 4 4.28 -7.33 19.01
CA ALA A 4 3.59 -6.45 18.07
C ALA A 4 4.11 -5.01 18.14
N VAL A 5 4.33 -4.48 19.36
CA VAL A 5 4.84 -3.12 19.54
C VAL A 5 6.31 -3.02 19.12
N ALA A 6 7.17 -3.93 19.59
CA ALA A 6 8.60 -3.91 19.27
C ALA A 6 8.86 -4.20 17.78
N GLY A 7 8.22 -5.23 17.23
CA GLY A 7 8.34 -5.57 15.82
C GLY A 7 7.76 -4.50 14.90
N GLY A 8 6.58 -3.97 15.25
CA GLY A 8 5.92 -2.89 14.51
C GLY A 8 6.72 -1.59 14.52
N LEU A 9 7.25 -1.18 15.67
CA LEU A 9 8.07 0.03 15.76
C LEU A 9 9.39 -0.11 15.00
N LEU A 10 10.08 -1.25 15.12
CA LEU A 10 11.32 -1.49 14.38
C LEU A 10 11.09 -1.44 12.88
N ALA A 11 10.09 -2.19 12.38
CA ALA A 11 9.74 -2.20 10.97
C ALA A 11 9.30 -0.81 10.50
N GLY A 12 8.53 -0.09 11.31
CA GLY A 12 8.07 1.26 11.01
C GLY A 12 9.21 2.27 10.91
N VAL A 13 10.16 2.25 11.85
CA VAL A 13 11.37 3.10 11.80
C VAL A 13 12.18 2.80 10.53
N MET A 14 12.44 1.52 10.24
CA MET A 14 13.14 1.10 9.02
C MET A 14 12.42 1.60 7.76
N THR A 15 11.09 1.51 7.73
CA THR A 15 10.27 1.97 6.59
C THR A 15 10.35 3.48 6.41
N VAL A 16 10.25 4.26 7.51
CA VAL A 16 10.36 5.73 7.47
C VAL A 16 11.74 6.16 6.97
N VAL A 17 12.81 5.55 7.49
CA VAL A 17 14.18 5.83 7.06
C VAL A 17 14.37 5.50 5.57
N GLY A 18 13.94 4.32 5.13
CA GLY A 18 14.02 3.91 3.72
C GLY A 18 13.25 4.87 2.80
N MET A 19 12.05 5.28 3.22
CA MET A 19 11.24 6.25 2.48
C MET A 19 11.93 7.62 2.40
N ALA A 20 12.53 8.11 3.49
CA ALA A 20 13.28 9.36 3.50
C ALA A 20 14.46 9.33 2.52
N ILE A 21 15.22 8.22 2.49
CA ILE A 21 16.32 8.00 1.54
C ILE A 21 15.81 8.02 0.10
N LEU A 22 14.70 7.34 -0.20
CA LEU A 22 14.12 7.29 -1.54
C LEU A 22 13.63 8.66 -2.01
N ILE A 23 12.97 9.42 -1.12
CA ILE A 23 12.52 10.79 -1.41
C ILE A 23 13.74 11.68 -1.65
N TYR A 24 14.77 11.61 -0.80
CA TYR A 24 16.00 12.36 -0.97
C TYR A 24 16.65 12.08 -2.33
N ARG A 25 16.86 10.80 -2.67
CA ARG A 25 17.42 10.39 -3.97
C ARG A 25 16.62 10.92 -5.15
N ARG A 26 15.28 10.87 -5.07
CA ARG A 26 14.39 11.36 -6.13
C ARG A 26 14.49 12.88 -6.33
N ARG A 27 14.86 13.63 -5.29
CA ARG A 27 15.02 15.10 -5.35
C ARG A 27 16.42 15.52 -5.79
N THR A 28 17.45 14.76 -5.43
CA THR A 28 18.86 15.10 -5.75
C THR A 28 19.37 14.50 -7.05
N THR A 29 18.74 13.44 -7.57
CA THR A 29 19.18 12.77 -8.80
C THR A 29 18.40 13.29 -10.01
N GLY A 30 19.05 14.09 -10.87
CA GLY A 30 18.42 14.77 -12.02
C GLY A 30 17.53 13.88 -12.92
N PRO A 31 18.02 12.73 -13.42
CA PRO A 31 17.21 11.83 -14.24
C PRO A 31 15.97 11.28 -13.52
N VAL A 32 16.08 10.96 -12.22
CA VAL A 32 14.98 10.41 -11.42
C VAL A 32 13.94 11.49 -11.15
N PHE A 33 14.38 12.73 -10.89
CA PHE A 33 13.48 13.85 -10.69
C PHE A 33 12.67 14.15 -11.96
N SER A 34 13.32 14.14 -13.13
CA SER A 34 12.66 14.37 -14.42
C SER A 34 11.59 13.32 -14.74
N ALA A 35 11.84 12.05 -14.39
CA ALA A 35 10.87 10.97 -14.60
C ALA A 35 9.77 10.86 -13.52
N THR A 36 9.79 11.75 -12.50
CA THR A 36 8.81 11.74 -11.41
C THR A 36 7.52 12.44 -11.80
N THR A 37 6.40 11.73 -11.74
CA THR A 37 5.08 12.30 -12.06
C THR A 37 4.47 13.03 -10.85
N PRO A 38 3.48 13.91 -11.04
CA PRO A 38 2.71 14.48 -9.92
C PRO A 38 2.05 13.39 -9.06
N MET A 39 1.55 12.32 -9.68
CA MET A 39 0.92 11.22 -8.96
C MET A 39 1.90 10.46 -8.07
N ASP A 40 3.17 10.37 -8.48
CA ASP A 40 4.23 9.81 -7.62
C ASP A 40 4.39 10.62 -6.33
N LYS A 41 4.30 11.94 -6.41
CA LYS A 41 4.40 12.83 -5.24
C LYS A 41 3.18 12.69 -4.33
N VAL A 42 1.97 12.65 -4.90
CA VAL A 42 0.73 12.42 -4.15
C VAL A 42 0.78 11.07 -3.42
N MET A 43 1.21 10.02 -4.13
CA MET A 43 1.39 8.68 -3.55
C MET A 43 2.36 8.72 -2.37
N TYR A 44 3.55 9.32 -2.51
CA TYR A 44 4.51 9.43 -1.41
C TYR A 44 3.97 10.28 -0.25
N ALA A 45 3.18 11.32 -0.51
CA ALA A 45 2.59 12.14 0.54
C ALA A 45 1.58 11.34 1.39
N PHE A 46 0.65 10.64 0.75
CA PHE A 46 -0.32 9.80 1.48
C PHE A 46 0.36 8.62 2.17
N LEU A 47 1.32 7.97 1.51
CA LEU A 47 2.08 6.86 2.09
C LEU A 47 2.88 7.33 3.31
N ALA A 48 3.54 8.49 3.23
CA ALA A 48 4.26 9.04 4.36
C ALA A 48 3.33 9.42 5.51
N ALA A 49 2.23 10.09 5.21
CA ALA A 49 1.24 10.50 6.21
C ALA A 49 0.66 9.29 6.96
N VAL A 50 0.24 8.23 6.24
CA VAL A 50 -0.33 7.04 6.90
C VAL A 50 0.69 6.34 7.79
N ILE A 51 1.95 6.21 7.35
CA ILE A 51 3.02 5.59 8.14
C ILE A 51 3.31 6.42 9.40
N VAL A 52 3.47 7.73 9.27
CA VAL A 52 3.75 8.61 10.41
C VAL A 52 2.59 8.62 11.41
N LEU A 53 1.34 8.71 10.93
CA LEU A 53 0.16 8.64 11.80
C LEU A 53 0.05 7.29 12.51
N GLY A 54 0.37 6.18 11.83
CA GLY A 54 0.36 4.84 12.42
C GLY A 54 1.43 4.67 13.50
N MET A 55 2.64 5.17 13.22
CA MET A 55 3.74 5.22 14.20
C MET A 55 3.38 6.09 15.40
N TRP A 56 2.78 7.25 15.17
CA TRP A 56 2.29 8.13 16.22
C TRP A 56 1.26 7.43 17.10
N ASN A 57 0.26 6.77 16.54
CA ASN A 57 -0.75 6.03 17.32
C ASN A 57 -0.11 4.92 18.17
N THR A 58 0.92 4.25 17.66
CA THR A 58 1.65 3.22 18.41
C THR A 58 2.44 3.84 19.57
N VAL A 59 3.18 4.92 19.35
CA VAL A 59 3.99 5.58 20.38
C VAL A 59 3.10 6.29 21.41
N ALA A 60 2.14 7.11 20.96
CA ALA A 60 1.26 7.88 21.82
C ALA A 60 0.34 6.97 22.65
N GLY A 61 -0.24 5.93 22.02
CA GLY A 61 -1.17 5.02 22.68
C GLY A 61 -0.50 3.92 23.51
N SER A 62 0.64 3.37 23.09
CA SER A 62 1.26 2.22 23.78
C SER A 62 2.47 2.57 24.65
N ILE A 63 3.17 3.69 24.39
CA ILE A 63 4.40 4.05 25.14
C ILE A 63 4.15 5.25 26.05
N LEU A 64 3.49 6.29 25.54
CA LEU A 64 3.33 7.55 26.26
C LEU A 64 2.00 7.64 27.03
N THR A 65 1.06 6.70 26.83
CA THR A 65 -0.29 6.70 27.44
C THR A 65 -1.01 8.05 27.33
N VAL A 66 -0.77 8.78 26.23
CA VAL A 66 -1.32 10.12 26.02
C VAL A 66 -2.80 9.97 25.73
N GLY A 67 -3.65 10.43 26.66
CA GLY A 67 -5.11 10.32 26.58
C GLY A 67 -5.73 9.17 27.39
N GLY A 68 -4.95 8.49 28.24
CA GLY A 68 -5.42 7.37 29.07
C GLY A 68 -5.20 6.01 28.41
N ASP A 69 -5.73 4.96 29.04
CA ASP A 69 -5.57 3.56 28.58
C ASP A 69 -6.59 3.22 27.47
N TYR A 70 -6.55 3.96 26.35
CA TYR A 70 -7.41 3.68 25.21
C TYR A 70 -7.00 2.36 24.56
N ASN A 71 -7.77 1.30 24.82
CA ASN A 71 -7.55 0.01 24.22
C ASN A 71 -8.08 -0.04 22.78
N TYR A 72 -7.22 0.33 21.82
CA TYR A 72 -7.54 0.29 20.37
C TYR A 72 -8.01 -1.08 19.85
N ARG A 73 -7.82 -2.16 20.62
CA ARG A 73 -8.25 -3.52 20.27
C ARG A 73 -9.76 -3.71 20.48
N GLU A 74 -10.35 -2.95 21.40
CA GLU A 74 -11.77 -2.99 21.74
C GLU A 74 -12.57 -1.97 20.92
N GLY A 75 -11.96 -0.86 20.50
CA GLY A 75 -12.56 0.12 19.59
C GLY A 75 -12.21 -0.14 18.12
N VAL A 76 -11.09 0.43 17.66
CA VAL A 76 -10.64 0.45 16.25
C VAL A 76 -10.60 -0.95 15.61
N SER A 77 -10.15 -1.97 16.33
CA SER A 77 -10.07 -3.32 15.77
C SER A 77 -11.44 -3.99 15.60
N VAL A 78 -12.42 -3.65 16.45
CA VAL A 78 -13.81 -4.12 16.29
C VAL A 78 -14.48 -3.37 15.14
N TRP A 79 -14.28 -2.04 15.09
CA TRP A 79 -14.72 -1.19 13.98
C TRP A 79 -14.24 -1.72 12.62
N TYR A 80 -12.95 -2.04 12.47
CA TYR A 80 -12.43 -2.57 11.20
C TYR A 80 -13.05 -3.92 10.82
N ARG A 81 -13.24 -4.82 11.80
CA ARG A 81 -13.90 -6.12 11.59
C ARG A 81 -15.36 -6.00 11.16
N SER A 82 -16.05 -4.94 11.60
CA SER A 82 -17.46 -4.69 11.26
C SER A 82 -17.70 -4.54 9.75
N PHE A 83 -16.73 -3.98 9.00
CA PHE A 83 -16.78 -3.92 7.54
C PHE A 83 -16.72 -5.31 6.89
N LEU A 84 -15.85 -6.18 7.40
CA LEU A 84 -15.72 -7.56 6.91
C LEU A 84 -16.95 -8.40 7.24
N ALA A 85 -17.64 -8.07 8.33
CA ALA A 85 -18.91 -8.65 8.73
C ALA A 85 -20.12 -8.02 8.00
N PHE A 86 -19.90 -7.08 7.07
CA PHE A 86 -20.95 -6.35 6.34
C PHE A 86 -21.96 -5.61 7.24
N ASN A 87 -21.54 -5.21 8.45
CA ASN A 87 -22.35 -4.43 9.39
C ASN A 87 -21.52 -3.28 9.97
N PRO A 88 -21.22 -2.24 9.18
CA PRO A 88 -20.32 -1.16 9.59
C PRO A 88 -20.95 -0.31 10.70
N ASP A 89 -20.26 -0.21 11.83
CA ASP A 89 -20.69 0.64 12.96
C ASP A 89 -19.75 1.84 13.12
N ALA A 90 -20.17 3.01 12.65
CA ALA A 90 -19.37 4.23 12.70
C ALA A 90 -19.17 4.78 14.12
N SER A 91 -20.02 4.42 15.08
CA SER A 91 -19.93 4.93 16.46
C SER A 91 -18.61 4.55 17.13
N LEU A 92 -18.11 3.33 16.84
CA LEU A 92 -16.85 2.80 17.35
C LEU A 92 -15.61 3.62 16.94
N MET A 93 -15.67 4.34 15.81
CA MET A 93 -14.60 5.24 15.38
C MET A 93 -14.81 6.68 15.87
N ALA A 94 -16.06 7.10 16.10
CA ALA A 94 -16.37 8.43 16.63
C ALA A 94 -15.74 8.65 18.01
N ASP A 95 -15.72 7.60 18.84
CA ASP A 95 -15.13 7.62 20.19
C ASP A 95 -13.60 7.41 20.19
N ALA A 96 -13.00 7.11 19.04
CA ALA A 96 -11.56 6.88 18.95
C ALA A 96 -10.78 8.19 19.02
N PRO A 97 -9.57 8.21 19.62
CA PRO A 97 -8.69 9.37 19.59
C PRO A 97 -8.44 9.88 18.16
N LEU A 98 -8.29 11.19 18.00
CA LEU A 98 -8.17 11.85 16.69
C LEU A 98 -7.06 11.26 15.81
N GLY A 99 -5.96 10.80 16.40
CA GLY A 99 -4.87 10.13 15.66
C GLY A 99 -5.31 8.86 14.93
N PHE A 100 -6.20 8.06 15.52
CA PHE A 100 -6.76 6.86 14.87
C PHE A 100 -7.73 7.22 13.76
N GLN A 101 -8.58 8.24 13.97
CA GLN A 101 -9.50 8.74 12.94
C GLN A 101 -8.75 9.29 11.72
N LEU A 102 -7.72 10.12 11.94
CA LEU A 102 -6.87 10.67 10.88
C LEU A 102 -6.12 9.56 10.14
N HIS A 103 -5.56 8.58 10.86
CA HIS A 103 -4.89 7.45 10.22
C HIS A 103 -5.84 6.66 9.33
N ALA A 104 -7.05 6.34 9.83
CA ALA A 104 -8.06 5.63 9.06
C ALA A 104 -8.49 6.41 7.81
N LEU A 105 -8.70 7.72 7.92
CA LEU A 105 -9.05 8.58 6.79
C LEU A 105 -7.98 8.58 5.70
N VAL A 106 -6.71 8.78 6.10
CA VAL A 106 -5.58 8.76 5.15
C VAL A 106 -5.39 7.37 4.56
N ALA A 107 -5.57 6.30 5.33
CA ALA A 107 -5.48 4.93 4.85
C ALA A 107 -6.54 4.63 3.78
N PHE A 108 -7.81 4.97 4.01
CA PHE A 108 -8.85 4.81 2.99
C PHE A 108 -8.62 5.69 1.77
N GLY A 109 -8.11 6.91 1.96
CA GLY A 109 -7.64 7.74 0.85
C GLY A 109 -6.56 7.05 0.02
N LEU A 110 -5.57 6.42 0.67
CA LEU A 110 -4.53 5.66 -0.01
C LEU A 110 -5.09 4.46 -0.77
N PHE A 111 -6.05 3.73 -0.20
CA PHE A 111 -6.75 2.64 -0.89
C PHE A 111 -7.50 3.13 -2.13
N ALA A 112 -8.17 4.28 -2.06
CA ALA A 112 -8.86 4.88 -3.20
C ALA A 112 -7.88 5.33 -4.30
N LEU A 113 -6.70 5.83 -3.92
CA LEU A 113 -5.65 6.22 -4.86
C LEU A 113 -4.87 5.02 -5.43
N TRP A 114 -4.88 3.87 -4.76
CA TRP A 114 -4.07 2.71 -5.08
C TRP A 114 -4.07 2.34 -6.58
N PRO A 115 -5.21 2.11 -7.26
CA PRO A 115 -5.21 1.68 -8.66
C PRO A 115 -4.64 2.73 -9.63
N PHE A 116 -4.55 3.99 -9.21
CA PHE A 116 -4.05 5.11 -10.01
C PHE A 116 -2.59 5.45 -9.71
N THR A 117 -1.94 4.73 -8.81
CA THR A 117 -0.55 4.97 -8.40
C THR A 117 0.36 3.79 -8.75
N ARG A 118 1.66 4.00 -8.59
CA ARG A 118 2.64 2.91 -8.74
C ARG A 118 2.47 1.79 -7.71
N LEU A 119 1.70 1.99 -6.62
CA LEU A 119 1.44 0.96 -5.60
C LEU A 119 0.76 -0.29 -6.15
N VAL A 120 0.14 -0.21 -7.34
CA VAL A 120 -0.40 -1.40 -8.05
C VAL A 120 0.65 -2.49 -8.23
N HIS A 121 1.96 -2.16 -8.20
CA HIS A 121 3.03 -3.15 -8.31
C HIS A 121 3.00 -4.21 -7.20
N VAL A 122 2.35 -3.97 -6.06
CA VAL A 122 2.23 -4.97 -4.98
C VAL A 122 1.56 -6.25 -5.48
N PHE A 123 0.61 -6.15 -6.42
CA PHE A 123 -0.06 -7.31 -7.00
C PHE A 123 0.81 -8.12 -7.96
N SER A 124 1.94 -7.56 -8.40
CA SER A 124 2.90 -8.21 -9.29
C SER A 124 4.07 -8.84 -8.54
N ALA A 125 3.94 -9.07 -7.23
CA ALA A 125 4.97 -9.73 -6.43
C ALA A 125 5.31 -11.11 -7.04
N PRO A 126 6.58 -11.37 -7.39
CA PRO A 126 6.97 -12.52 -8.21
C PRO A 126 7.08 -13.82 -7.39
N LEU A 127 6.07 -14.16 -6.59
CA LEU A 127 6.08 -15.38 -5.76
C LEU A 127 6.20 -16.66 -6.61
N GLY A 128 5.64 -16.66 -7.82
CA GLY A 128 5.75 -17.77 -8.76
C GLY A 128 7.16 -17.98 -9.34
N TYR A 129 8.09 -17.04 -9.18
CA TYR A 129 9.47 -17.24 -9.65
C TYR A 129 10.21 -18.32 -8.85
N LEU A 130 9.80 -18.57 -7.60
CA LEU A 130 10.40 -19.60 -6.75
C LEU A 130 10.30 -21.01 -7.36
N THR A 131 9.26 -21.24 -8.16
CA THR A 131 9.00 -22.53 -8.81
C THR A 131 9.08 -22.45 -10.34
N ARG A 132 9.47 -21.30 -10.89
CA ARG A 132 9.51 -21.08 -12.34
C ARG A 132 10.73 -21.76 -12.96
N PRO A 133 10.57 -22.53 -14.07
CA PRO A 133 11.70 -23.04 -14.84
C PRO A 133 12.60 -21.90 -15.32
N TYR A 134 13.93 -22.13 -15.31
CA TYR A 134 14.91 -21.13 -15.74
C TYR A 134 14.70 -20.69 -17.19
N ILE A 135 14.36 -21.66 -18.05
CA ILE A 135 14.06 -21.44 -19.46
C ILE A 135 12.56 -21.58 -19.66
N VAL A 136 11.93 -20.52 -20.18
CA VAL A 136 10.52 -20.54 -20.56
C VAL A 136 10.41 -20.58 -22.07
N TYR A 137 9.95 -21.71 -22.59
CA TYR A 137 9.56 -21.84 -23.98
C TYR A 137 8.14 -21.32 -24.16
N ARG A 138 7.95 -20.43 -25.12
CA ARG A 138 6.62 -19.99 -25.57
C ARG A 138 6.40 -20.58 -26.96
N SER A 139 5.39 -21.43 -27.11
CA SER A 139 4.95 -21.89 -28.42
C SER A 139 4.49 -20.70 -29.25
N ARG A 140 4.61 -20.79 -30.58
CA ARG A 140 3.98 -19.81 -31.46
C ARG A 140 2.47 -19.90 -31.27
N ASP A 141 1.83 -18.78 -30.96
CA ASP A 141 0.38 -18.69 -31.03
C ASP A 141 -0.05 -18.93 -32.49
N VAL A 142 -1.12 -19.71 -32.69
CA VAL A 142 -1.70 -19.93 -34.03
C VAL A 142 -2.20 -18.60 -34.62
N GLN A 143 -2.53 -17.64 -33.75
CA GLN A 143 -2.91 -16.29 -34.07
C GLN A 143 -1.66 -15.41 -34.28
N LEU A 144 -1.37 -15.04 -35.53
CA LEU A 144 -0.36 -14.03 -35.86
C LEU A 144 -0.88 -12.63 -35.50
N GLY A 145 -0.78 -12.27 -34.23
CA GLY A 145 -1.09 -10.93 -33.72
C GLY A 145 -2.53 -10.73 -33.22
N SER A 146 -2.76 -9.57 -32.58
CA SER A 146 -4.06 -9.16 -32.04
C SER A 146 -5.06 -8.71 -33.10
N HIS A 147 -4.60 -8.55 -34.35
CA HIS A 147 -5.43 -8.11 -35.46
C HIS A 147 -6.05 -9.32 -36.16
N ARG A 148 -7.36 -9.25 -36.42
CA ARG A 148 -8.00 -10.20 -37.34
C ARG A 148 -7.30 -10.10 -38.71
N PRO A 149 -6.90 -11.21 -39.33
CA PRO A 149 -6.35 -11.19 -40.68
C PRO A 149 -7.35 -10.49 -41.62
N ARG A 150 -6.84 -9.63 -42.50
CA ARG A 150 -7.67 -8.93 -43.49
C ARG A 150 -8.38 -9.97 -44.36
N ARG A 151 -9.69 -9.79 -44.56
CA ARG A 151 -10.52 -10.64 -45.43
C ARG A 151 -9.86 -10.74 -46.81
N GLY A 152 -9.62 -11.98 -47.28
CA GLY A 152 -8.91 -12.26 -48.54
C GLY A 152 -7.46 -12.70 -48.39
N TRP A 153 -6.93 -12.77 -47.16
CA TRP A 153 -5.63 -13.37 -46.83
C TRP A 153 -5.80 -14.78 -46.27
N ASP A 154 -6.79 -15.52 -46.77
CA ASP A 154 -6.98 -16.91 -46.40
C ASP A 154 -5.78 -17.69 -46.91
N ARG A 155 -5.18 -18.49 -46.02
CA ARG A 155 -4.05 -19.33 -46.42
C ARG A 155 -4.56 -20.33 -47.43
N VAL A 156 -4.01 -20.27 -48.64
CA VAL A 156 -4.23 -21.29 -49.66
C VAL A 156 -3.63 -22.58 -49.12
N GLY A 157 -4.50 -23.50 -48.76
CA GLY A 157 -4.22 -24.87 -48.36
C GLY A 157 -5.11 -25.79 -49.19
#